data_AF-A0A853CHF4-F1
#
_entry.id   AF-A0A853CHF4-F1
#
_cell.length_a   1.000
_cell.length_b   1.000
_cell.length_c   1.000
_cell.angle_alpha   90.00
_cell.angle_beta   90.00
_cell.angle_gamma   90.00
#
_symmetry.space_group_name_H-M   'P 1'
#
loop_
_entity.id
_entity.type
_entity.pdbx_description
1 polymer ?
#
loop_
_entity_poly.entity_id
_entity_poly.type
_entity_poly.pdbx_seq_one_letter_code
_entity_poly.pdbx_strand_id
1 'polypeptide(L)' 'MTTPSDWRTALDGLPLEERLKALLVYELAADRAAGAPIEVTTATLRAAAQAEGLDDSGPWIDVAAARISAGRTVAL' A
#
# COMPACT_ATOMS: atom_id res chain seq x y z
N MET A 1 -0.57 11.70 -18.49
CA MET A 1 -0.20 11.15 -17.17
C MET A 1 -0.93 9.83 -17.03
N THR A 2 -0.21 8.71 -17.00
CA THR A 2 -0.82 7.39 -16.77
C THR A 2 -1.21 7.30 -15.30
N THR A 3 -2.49 7.14 -15.00
CA THR A 3 -2.98 6.83 -13.66
C THR A 3 -2.23 5.58 -13.17
N PRO A 4 -1.57 5.61 -11.99
CA PRO A 4 -0.98 4.39 -11.44
C PRO A 4 -2.07 3.32 -11.40
N SER A 5 -1.76 2.11 -11.87
CA SER A 5 -2.65 0.97 -11.78
C SER A 5 -3.16 0.83 -10.35
N ASP A 6 -4.45 0.52 -10.17
CA ASP A 6 -4.99 0.31 -8.82
C ASP A 6 -4.31 -0.91 -8.22
N TRP A 7 -3.51 -0.70 -7.18
CA TRP A 7 -2.75 -1.74 -6.49
C TRP A 7 -3.64 -2.88 -6.00
N ARG A 8 -4.94 -2.63 -5.78
CA ARG A 8 -5.94 -3.64 -5.42
C ARG A 8 -6.08 -4.75 -6.45
N THR A 9 -5.84 -4.46 -7.72
CA THR A 9 -5.86 -5.46 -8.80
C THR A 9 -4.81 -6.56 -8.56
N ALA A 10 -3.69 -6.23 -7.91
CA ALA A 10 -2.66 -7.21 -7.56
C ALA A 10 -3.04 -8.10 -6.36
N LEU A 11 -4.19 -7.86 -5.72
CA LEU A 11 -4.75 -8.72 -4.69
C LEU A 11 -5.75 -9.76 -5.23
N ASP A 12 -6.10 -9.67 -6.51
CA ASP A 12 -7.03 -10.61 -7.14
C ASP A 12 -6.47 -12.03 -7.10
N GLY A 13 -7.29 -12.99 -6.66
CA GLY A 13 -6.89 -14.39 -6.50
C GLY A 13 -6.32 -14.75 -5.12
N LEU A 14 -6.04 -13.78 -4.26
CA LEU A 14 -5.65 -14.06 -2.87
C LEU A 14 -6.86 -14.49 -2.02
N PRO A 15 -6.65 -15.32 -0.97
CA PRO A 15 -7.67 -15.61 0.03
C PRO A 15 -8.27 -14.34 0.64
N LEU A 16 -9.56 -14.39 1.01
CA LEU A 16 -10.27 -13.23 1.55
C LEU A 16 -9.53 -12.59 2.75
N GLU A 17 -9.01 -13.39 3.66
CA GLU A 17 -8.27 -12.91 4.83
C GLU A 17 -7.04 -12.08 4.44
N GLU A 18 -6.22 -12.58 3.50
CA GLU A 18 -5.02 -11.86 3.04
C GLU A 18 -5.38 -10.54 2.36
N ARG A 19 -6.45 -10.51 1.56
CA ARG A 19 -6.93 -9.27 0.94
C ARG A 19 -7.37 -8.24 1.99
N LEU A 20 -8.07 -8.67 3.04
CA LEU A 20 -8.50 -7.79 4.13
C LEU A 20 -7.31 -7.23 4.90
N LYS A 21 -6.32 -8.06 5.20
CA LYS A 21 -5.07 -7.63 5.83
C LYS A 21 -4.32 -6.62 4.96
N ALA A 22 -4.19 -6.87 3.65
CA ALA A 22 -3.53 -5.94 2.73
C ALA A 22 -4.23 -4.57 2.67
N LEU A 23 -5.56 -4.54 2.70
CA LEU A 23 -6.35 -3.30 2.81
C LEU A 23 -6.08 -2.56 4.13
N LEU A 24 -6.04 -3.27 5.26
CA LEU A 24 -5.69 -2.69 6.57
C LEU A 24 -4.27 -2.12 6.60
N VAL A 25 -3.30 -2.87 6.06
CA VAL A 25 -1.90 -2.45 5.94
C VAL A 25 -1.79 -1.17 5.12
N TYR A 26 -2.51 -1.10 3.99
CA TYR A 26 -2.53 0.12 3.17
C TYR A 26 -3.05 1.32 3.94
N GLU A 27 -4.21 1.22 4.61
CA GLU A 27 -4.78 2.35 5.35
C GLU A 27 -3.88 2.79 6.50
N LEU A 28 -3.25 1.85 7.19
CA LEU A 28 -2.28 2.14 8.26
C LEU A 28 -1.03 2.86 7.73
N ALA A 29 -0.48 2.40 6.60
CA ALA A 29 0.67 3.04 5.98
C ALA A 29 0.31 4.43 5.41
N ALA A 30 -0.90 4.58 4.85
CA ALA A 30 -1.38 5.85 4.34
C ALA A 30 -1.59 6.87 5.46
N ASP A 31 -2.10 6.46 6.61
CA ASP A 31 -2.22 7.32 7.80
C ASP A 31 -0.85 7.85 8.27
N ARG A 32 0.18 6.99 8.26
CA ARG A 32 1.51 7.33 8.79
C ARG A 32 2.46 8.02 7.82
N ALA A 33 2.34 7.77 6.53
CA ALA A 33 3.36 8.13 5.55
C ALA A 33 2.82 8.82 4.28
N ALA A 34 1.56 9.26 4.27
CA ALA A 34 1.03 10.01 3.12
C ALA A 34 1.89 11.24 2.79
N GLY A 35 2.29 11.36 1.51
CA GLY A 35 3.15 12.45 1.03
C GLY A 35 4.63 12.31 1.38
N ALA A 36 5.03 11.25 2.08
CA ALA A 36 6.44 10.96 2.35
C ALA A 36 7.16 10.45 1.08
N PRO A 37 8.51 10.49 1.05
CA PRO A 37 9.29 9.89 -0.03
C PRO A 37 8.95 8.42 -0.27
N ILE A 38 9.06 7.97 -1.53
CA ILE A 38 8.63 6.62 -1.95
C ILE A 38 9.31 5.53 -1.12
N GLU A 39 10.60 5.68 -0.81
CA GLU A 39 11.37 4.73 -0.02
C GLU A 39 10.81 4.58 1.39
N VAL A 40 10.36 5.68 2.00
CA VAL A 40 9.75 5.70 3.34
C VAL A 40 8.38 5.02 3.30
N THR A 41 7.56 5.31 2.28
CA THR A 41 6.25 4.68 2.13
C THR A 41 6.34 3.18 1.87
N THR A 42 7.29 2.73 1.03
CA THR A 42 7.56 1.31 0.79
C THR A 42 8.01 0.62 2.08
N ALA A 43 8.97 1.21 2.81
CA ALA A 43 9.44 0.64 4.08
C ALA A 43 8.31 0.53 5.12
N THR A 44 7.43 1.54 5.19
CA THR A 44 6.27 1.55 6.09
C THR A 44 5.28 0.45 5.74
N LEU A 45 4.97 0.26 4.44
CA LEU A 45 4.10 -0.81 3.97
C LEU A 45 4.68 -2.19 4.27
N ARG A 46 5.97 -2.41 3.99
CA ARG A 46 6.63 -3.70 4.29
C ARG A 46 6.59 -4.02 5.77
N ALA A 47 6.92 -3.05 6.62
CA ALA A 47 6.88 -3.25 8.06
C ALA A 47 5.46 -3.58 8.57
N ALA A 48 4.44 -2.90 8.05
CA ALA A 48 3.05 -3.18 8.39
C ALA A 48 2.57 -4.53 7.84
N ALA A 49 2.96 -4.92 6.62
CA ALA A 49 2.67 -6.22 6.04
C ALA A 49 3.28 -7.36 6.89
N GLN A 50 4.55 -7.25 7.27
CA GLN A 50 5.22 -8.20 8.15
C GLN A 50 4.50 -8.34 9.51
N ALA A 51 4.06 -7.23 10.10
CA ALA A 51 3.35 -7.25 11.38
C ALA A 51 2.01 -7.99 11.30
N GLU A 52 1.33 -7.96 10.15
CA GLU A 52 0.08 -8.68 9.89
C GLU A 52 0.30 -10.12 9.36
N GLY A 53 1.56 -10.55 9.25
CA GLY A 53 1.94 -11.87 8.75
C GLY A 53 1.74 -12.05 7.25
N LEU A 54 1.75 -10.96 6.48
CA LEU A 54 1.74 -10.97 5.01
C LEU A 54 3.15 -11.04 4.43
N ASP A 55 3.25 -11.53 3.20
CA ASP A 55 4.44 -11.40 2.38
C ASP A 55 4.70 -9.92 2.04
N ASP A 56 5.88 -9.43 2.41
CA ASP A 56 6.32 -8.04 2.22
C ASP A 56 7.05 -7.80 0.89
N SER A 57 7.14 -8.85 0.06
CA SER A 57 7.68 -8.79 -1.30
C SER A 57 6.58 -8.75 -2.38
N GLY A 58 5.30 -8.73 -1.97
CA GLY A 58 4.16 -8.76 -2.88
C GLY A 58 4.13 -7.59 -3.88
N PRO A 59 3.73 -7.82 -5.14
CA PRO A 59 3.76 -6.81 -6.22
C PRO A 59 2.84 -5.62 -5.97
N TRP A 60 1.88 -5.74 -5.05
CA TRP A 60 0.96 -4.68 -4.66
C TRP A 60 1.63 -3.59 -3.81
N ILE A 61 2.73 -3.90 -3.11
CA ILE A 61 3.39 -2.99 -2.16
C ILE A 61 4.01 -1.79 -2.88
N ASP A 62 4.75 -2.00 -3.97
CA ASP A 62 5.42 -0.89 -4.67
C ASP A 62 4.40 0.06 -5.33
N VAL A 63 3.30 -0.50 -5.85
CA VAL A 63 2.20 0.30 -6.45
C VAL A 63 1.42 1.06 -5.38
N ALA A 64 1.14 0.42 -4.23
CA ALA A 64 0.51 1.06 -3.08
C ALA A 64 1.39 2.18 -2.51
N ALA A 65 2.70 1.95 -2.40
CA ALA A 65 3.67 2.93 -1.93
C ALA A 65 3.68 4.17 -2.82
N ALA A 66 3.71 3.98 -4.15
CA ALA A 66 3.65 5.08 -5.11
C ALA A 66 2.39 5.95 -4.92
N ARG A 67 1.25 5.32 -4.65
CA ARG A 67 0.00 6.02 -4.37
C ARG A 67 0.02 6.79 -3.05
N ILE A 68 0.56 6.19 -1.98
CA ILE A 68 0.69 6.85 -0.67
C ILE A 68 1.67 8.02 -0.74
N SER A 69 2.79 7.83 -1.42
CA SER A 69 3.84 8.84 -1.61
C SER A 69 3.34 10.05 -2.40
N ALA A 70 2.48 9.83 -3.40
CA ALA A 70 1.79 10.92 -4.10
C ALA A 70 0.88 11.77 -3.18
N GLY A 71 0.53 11.24 -1.99
CA GLY A 71 -0.29 11.92 -0.99
C GLY A 71 -1.79 11.91 -1.32
N ARG A 72 -2.63 12.18 -0.32
CA ARG A 72 -4.05 12.46 -0.56
C ARG A 72 -4.16 13.87 -1.14
N THR A 73 -4.45 13.99 -2.44
CA THR A 73 -4.92 15.27 -2.99
C THR A 73 -6.35 15.49 -2.48
N VAL A 74 -6.49 15.99 -1.25
CA VAL A 74 -7.76 16.57 -0.81
C VAL A 74 -7.86 17.90 -1.54
N ALA A 75 -8.67 17.95 -2.60
CA ALA A 75 -9.16 19.22 -3.10
C ALA A 75 -10.00 19.82 -1.97
N LEU A 76 -9.42 20.79 -1.25
CA LEU A 76 -10.13 21.69 -0.35
C LEU A 76 -10.88 22.73 -1.18
#